data_AF-A0AAW1JYR8-F1
#
_entry.id   AF-A0AAW1JYR8-F1
#
_cell.length_a   1.000
_cell.length_b   1.000
_cell.length_c   1.000
_cell.angle_alpha   90.00
_cell.angle_beta   90.00
_cell.angle_gamma   90.00
#
_symmetry.space_group_name_H-M   'P 1'
#
loop_
_entity.id
_entity.type
_entity.pdbx_description
1 polymer ?
#
loop_
_entity_poly.entity_id
_entity_poly.type
_entity_poly.pdbx_seq_one_letter_code
_entity_poly.pdbx_strand_id
1 'polypeptide(L)'
;MFTLCRTCSEQLNQNECKHSDEQRALTGTWVIDEVRKSIEKGYSVLKIYEATGWSLACDSAEGKQRYIQQYLEKEGVKLNPDKIAKNPGLRQVGKAVITSFWGKLGQRENQSKTTIVNEPAQFFALLTNPTINVNTVQTINENTLVVNWEHKEPC
;
A
#
# COMPACT_ATOMS: atom_id res chain seq x y z
N MET A 1 -2.39 3.48 -9.51
CA MET A 1 -3.29 3.72 -10.67
C MET A 1 -4.04 5.01 -10.40
N PHE A 2 -3.96 6.00 -11.29
CA PHE A 2 -4.66 7.30 -11.11
C PHE A 2 -6.00 7.26 -11.86
N THR A 3 -7.04 6.76 -11.18
CA THR A 3 -8.40 6.71 -11.73
C THR A 3 -9.10 8.07 -11.60
N LEU A 4 -9.80 8.50 -12.64
CA LEU A 4 -10.49 9.81 -12.67
C LEU A 4 -11.71 9.90 -11.72
N CYS A 5 -12.27 8.76 -11.31
CA CYS A 5 -13.37 8.66 -10.37
C CYS A 5 -13.23 7.37 -9.57
N ARG A 6 -13.17 7.50 -8.24
CA ARG A 6 -13.19 6.36 -7.32
C ARG A 6 -14.38 5.44 -7.57
N THR A 7 -15.59 5.99 -7.55
CA THR A 7 -16.84 5.21 -7.66
C THR A 7 -16.96 4.47 -8.99
N CYS A 8 -16.55 5.08 -10.11
CA CYS A 8 -16.52 4.37 -11.39
C CYS A 8 -15.52 3.22 -11.38
N SER A 9 -14.35 3.39 -10.74
CA SER A 9 -13.37 2.31 -10.60
C SER A 9 -13.89 1.15 -9.75
N GLU A 10 -14.63 1.45 -8.68
CA GLU A 10 -15.21 0.43 -7.78
C GLU A 10 -16.36 -0.32 -8.45
N GLN A 11 -17.21 0.39 -9.19
CA GLN A 11 -18.38 -0.17 -9.89
C GLN A 11 -18.06 -0.72 -11.28
N LEU A 12 -16.80 -0.61 -11.72
CA LEU A 12 -16.36 -0.95 -13.07
C LEU A 12 -17.24 -0.27 -14.15
N ASN A 13 -17.66 0.97 -13.89
CA ASN A 13 -18.50 1.72 -14.82
C ASN A 13 -17.70 2.11 -16.07
N GLN A 14 -18.16 1.64 -17.23
CA GLN A 14 -17.56 1.93 -18.54
C GLN A 14 -18.24 3.09 -19.27
N ASN A 15 -19.37 3.59 -18.74
CA ASN A 15 -20.12 4.69 -19.34
C ASN A 15 -19.62 6.06 -18.82
N GLU A 16 -20.16 7.14 -19.39
CA GLU A 16 -19.87 8.50 -18.95
C GLU A 16 -20.13 8.70 -17.44
N CYS A 17 -19.16 9.30 -16.76
CA CYS A 17 -19.22 9.51 -15.31
C CYS A 17 -20.18 10.65 -14.96
N LYS A 18 -21.12 10.40 -14.04
CA LYS A 18 -22.11 11.38 -13.55
C LYS A 18 -21.99 11.65 -12.04
N HIS A 19 -20.90 11.22 -11.43
CA HIS A 19 -20.68 11.32 -9.98
C HIS A 19 -20.24 12.73 -9.57
N SER A 20 -20.59 13.14 -8.35
CA SER A 20 -20.12 14.40 -7.76
C SER A 20 -18.62 14.36 -7.45
N ASP A 21 -18.01 15.52 -7.23
CA ASP A 21 -16.58 15.59 -6.92
C ASP A 21 -16.21 14.85 -5.63
N GLU A 22 -17.10 14.84 -4.62
CA GLU A 22 -16.90 14.08 -3.38
C GLU A 22 -16.95 12.57 -3.62
N GLN A 23 -17.82 12.11 -4.53
CA GLN A 23 -17.91 10.70 -4.91
C GLN A 23 -16.68 10.27 -5.72
N ARG A 24 -16.25 11.14 -6.65
CA ARG A 24 -15.06 10.95 -7.49
C ARG A 24 -13.77 10.94 -6.69
N ALA A 25 -13.71 11.70 -5.59
CA ALA A 25 -12.51 11.91 -4.79
C ALA A 25 -11.87 10.60 -4.32
N LEU A 26 -10.56 10.50 -4.53
CA LEU A 26 -9.73 9.43 -4.00
C LEU A 26 -9.33 9.77 -2.56
N THR A 27 -9.69 8.90 -1.61
CA THR A 27 -9.27 9.04 -0.21
C THR A 27 -8.34 7.89 0.14
N GLY A 28 -7.14 8.22 0.62
CA GLY A 28 -6.12 7.23 0.95
C GLY A 28 -4.88 7.87 1.56
N THR A 29 -3.89 7.04 1.84
CA THR A 29 -2.55 7.49 2.23
C THR A 29 -1.66 7.38 1.01
N TRP A 30 -1.05 8.51 0.63
CA TRP A 30 -0.25 8.64 -0.58
C TRP A 30 1.14 9.12 -0.19
N VAL A 31 2.18 8.64 -0.86
CA VAL A 31 3.51 9.23 -0.69
C VAL A 31 3.56 10.58 -1.41
N ILE A 32 4.44 11.48 -0.94
CA ILE A 32 4.43 12.86 -1.44
C ILE A 32 4.72 12.95 -2.94
N ASP A 33 5.51 12.03 -3.48
CA ASP A 33 5.80 11.97 -4.92
C ASP A 33 4.56 11.55 -5.74
N GLU A 34 3.68 10.70 -5.21
CA GLU A 34 2.39 10.41 -5.85
C GLU A 34 1.47 11.62 -5.85
N VAL A 35 1.45 12.39 -4.75
CA VAL A 35 0.66 13.62 -4.65
C VAL A 35 1.19 14.66 -5.65
N ARG A 36 2.51 14.89 -5.70
CA ARG A 36 3.14 15.77 -6.69
C ARG A 36 2.79 15.35 -8.12
N LYS A 37 2.90 14.06 -8.42
CA LYS A 37 2.56 13.53 -9.74
C LYS A 37 1.08 13.70 -10.06
N SER A 38 0.19 13.56 -9.08
CA SER A 38 -1.25 13.79 -9.27
C SER A 38 -1.54 15.25 -9.64
N ILE A 39 -0.89 16.21 -8.95
CA ILE A 39 -1.04 17.64 -9.24
C ILE A 39 -0.51 17.96 -10.64
N GLU A 40 0.65 17.43 -11.02
CA GLU A 40 1.20 17.54 -12.39
C GLU A 40 0.22 17.00 -13.45
N LYS A 41 -0.53 15.94 -13.12
CA LYS A 41 -1.55 15.34 -13.99
C LYS A 41 -2.91 16.04 -13.92
N GLY A 42 -3.02 17.17 -13.22
CA GLY A 42 -4.23 18.00 -13.15
C GLY A 42 -5.21 17.66 -12.03
N TYR A 43 -4.85 16.77 -11.10
CA TYR A 43 -5.67 16.50 -9.91
C TYR A 43 -5.56 17.65 -8.90
N SER A 44 -6.63 17.87 -8.14
CA SER A 44 -6.68 18.86 -7.06
C SER A 44 -6.75 18.19 -5.70
N VAL A 45 -5.96 18.68 -4.73
CA VAL A 45 -6.00 18.18 -3.35
C VAL A 45 -7.18 18.83 -2.62
N LEU A 46 -8.24 18.05 -2.39
CA LEU A 46 -9.45 18.53 -1.72
C LEU A 46 -9.29 18.62 -0.19
N LYS A 47 -8.66 17.62 0.41
CA LYS A 47 -8.53 17.51 1.86
C LYS A 47 -7.28 16.72 2.26
N ILE A 48 -6.60 17.22 3.28
CA ILE A 48 -5.46 16.58 3.91
C ILE A 48 -5.86 16.17 5.32
N TYR A 49 -5.47 14.95 5.70
CA TYR A 49 -5.71 14.41 7.03
C TYR A 49 -4.40 14.37 7.80
N GLU A 50 -4.20 15.36 8.66
CA GLU A 50 -3.04 15.46 9.53
C GLU A 50 -3.20 14.55 10.76
N ALA A 51 -2.20 13.70 11.02
CA ALA A 51 -2.28 12.70 12.09
C ALA A 51 -1.19 12.85 13.16
N THR A 52 -0.08 13.51 12.86
CA THR A 52 1.07 13.64 13.77
C THR A 52 0.96 14.83 14.72
N GLY A 53 0.17 15.85 14.35
CA GLY A 53 0.16 17.14 15.02
C GLY A 53 1.43 17.96 14.73
N TRP A 54 1.63 19.02 15.49
CA TRP A 54 2.80 19.90 15.40
C TRP A 54 4.07 19.21 15.87
N SER A 55 5.21 19.55 15.27
CA SER A 55 6.52 19.13 15.78
C SER A 55 6.85 19.88 17.08
N LEU A 56 7.67 19.26 17.94
CA LEU A 56 8.17 19.87 19.17
C LEU A 56 8.99 21.16 18.93
N ALA A 57 9.43 21.39 17.69
CA ALA A 57 10.15 22.60 17.31
C ALA A 57 9.22 23.78 16.94
N CYS A 58 7.90 23.56 16.94
CA CYS A 58 6.89 24.54 16.53
C CYS A 58 5.98 24.97 17.70
N ASP A 59 6.60 25.37 18.81
CA ASP A 59 5.86 25.84 19.99
C ASP A 59 5.34 27.28 19.84
N SER A 60 6.03 28.12 19.06
CA SER A 60 5.63 29.50 18.78
C SER A 60 4.71 29.62 17.56
N ALA A 61 3.91 30.69 17.50
CA ALA A 61 3.03 30.98 16.36
C ALA A 61 3.82 31.19 15.06
N GLU A 62 4.99 31.82 15.15
CA GLU A 62 5.90 32.06 14.02
C GLU A 62 6.50 30.74 13.53
N GLY A 63 6.85 29.82 14.44
CA GLY A 63 7.35 28.48 14.08
C GLY A 63 6.32 27.67 13.29
N LYS A 64 5.06 27.72 13.72
CA LYS A 64 3.93 27.08 13.03
C LYS A 64 3.71 27.68 11.63
N GLN A 65 3.74 29.00 11.51
CA GLN A 65 3.57 29.68 10.23
C GLN A 65 4.72 29.36 9.26
N ARG A 66 5.96 29.36 9.76
CA ARG A 66 7.15 28.98 8.99
C ARG A 66 7.04 27.54 8.48
N TYR A 67 6.58 26.62 9.32
CA TYR A 67 6.36 25.23 8.92
C TYR A 67 5.36 25.10 7.77
N ILE A 68 4.21 25.78 7.85
CA ILE A 68 3.20 25.77 6.77
C ILE A 68 3.80 26.33 5.48
N GLN A 69 4.53 27.46 5.57
CA GLN A 69 5.13 28.09 4.40
C GLN A 69 6.18 27.20 3.74
N GLN A 70 7.07 26.59 4.52
CA GLN A 70 8.08 25.67 4.01
C GLN A 70 7.47 24.43 3.38
N TYR A 71 6.39 23.89 3.97
CA TYR A 71 5.69 22.74 3.41
C TYR A 71 5.03 23.09 2.07
N LEU A 72 4.41 24.27 1.96
CA LEU A 72 3.83 24.75 0.72
C LEU A 72 4.89 24.96 -0.37
N GLU A 73 6.02 25.59 -0.04
CA GLU A 73 7.10 25.86 -0.99
C GLU A 73 7.77 24.57 -1.49
N LYS A 74 8.04 23.63 -0.57
CA LYS A 74 8.76 22.40 -0.90
C LYS A 74 7.88 21.32 -1.52
N GLU A 75 6.65 21.18 -1.02
CA GLU A 75 5.76 20.09 -1.39
C GLU A 75 4.60 20.54 -2.29
N GLY A 76 4.35 21.85 -2.41
CA GLY A 76 3.25 22.39 -3.22
C GLY A 76 1.87 22.25 -2.56
N VAL A 77 1.83 21.87 -1.27
CA VAL A 77 0.61 21.49 -0.58
C VAL A 77 0.32 22.45 0.58
N LYS A 78 -0.87 23.06 0.60
CA LYS A 78 -1.27 24.02 1.64
C LYS A 78 -1.89 23.30 2.84
N LEU A 79 -1.25 23.44 4.00
CA LEU A 79 -1.74 22.89 5.26
C LEU A 79 -2.69 23.88 5.97
N ASN A 80 -3.70 23.34 6.66
CA ASN A 80 -4.63 24.13 7.47
C ASN A 80 -4.27 24.01 8.96
N PRO A 81 -3.91 25.12 9.65
CA PRO A 81 -3.41 25.09 11.02
C PRO A 81 -4.40 24.48 12.02
N ASP A 82 -5.69 24.76 11.87
CA ASP A 82 -6.73 24.29 12.80
C ASP A 82 -6.98 22.78 12.73
N LYS A 83 -6.58 22.15 11.62
CA LYS A 83 -6.74 20.71 11.40
C LYS A 83 -5.51 19.91 11.79
N ILE A 84 -4.41 20.59 12.16
CA ILE A 84 -3.18 19.93 12.63
C ILE A 84 -3.38 19.53 14.10
N ALA A 85 -3.88 18.31 14.28
CA ALA A 85 -4.10 17.70 15.59
C ALA A 85 -3.42 16.33 15.68
N LYS A 86 -2.95 15.98 16.88
CA LYS A 86 -2.35 14.67 17.12
C LYS A 86 -3.44 13.59 17.16
N ASN A 87 -3.42 12.67 16.20
CA ASN A 87 -4.33 11.54 16.14
C ASN A 87 -3.53 10.22 16.12
N PRO A 88 -3.32 9.58 17.28
CA PRO A 88 -2.47 8.39 17.38
C PRO A 88 -3.04 7.19 16.61
N GLY A 89 -4.37 7.06 16.52
CA GLY A 89 -5.02 5.98 15.77
C GLY A 89 -4.82 6.15 14.26
N LEU A 90 -5.16 7.33 13.74
CA LEU A 90 -4.98 7.64 12.32
C LEU A 90 -3.51 7.57 11.89
N ARG A 91 -2.60 7.99 12.77
CA ARG A 91 -1.15 7.85 12.54
C ARG A 91 -0.72 6.39 12.40
N GLN A 92 -1.24 5.51 13.25
CA GLN A 92 -0.94 4.07 13.16
C GLN A 92 -1.48 3.47 11.87
N VAL A 93 -2.71 3.83 11.47
CA VAL A 93 -3.30 3.39 10.20
C VAL A 93 -2.45 3.87 9.01
N GLY A 94 -2.13 5.17 8.94
CA GLY A 94 -1.30 5.71 7.85
C GLY A 94 0.10 5.08 7.81
N LYS A 95 0.71 4.85 8.98
CA LYS A 95 1.99 4.15 9.09
C LYS A 95 1.88 2.71 8.56
N ALA A 96 0.85 1.98 8.96
CA ALA A 96 0.62 0.60 8.53
C ALA A 96 0.48 0.52 7.00
N VAL A 97 -0.31 1.41 6.39
CA VAL A 97 -0.48 1.47 4.93
C VAL A 97 0.87 1.65 4.23
N ILE A 98 1.68 2.61 4.67
CA ILE A 98 3.00 2.87 4.06
C ILE A 98 3.93 1.67 4.24
N THR A 99 4.01 1.07 5.43
CA THR A 99 4.89 -0.08 5.67
C THR A 99 4.46 -1.32 4.89
N SER A 100 3.15 -1.56 4.77
CA SER A 100 2.61 -2.66 3.97
C SER A 100 2.83 -2.44 2.49
N PHE A 101 2.70 -1.19 2.01
CA PHE A 101 2.94 -0.84 0.62
C PHE A 101 4.39 -1.09 0.20
N TRP A 102 5.36 -0.56 0.96
CA TRP A 102 6.78 -0.81 0.69
C TRP A 102 7.16 -2.29 0.85
N GLY A 103 6.56 -2.98 1.82
CA GLY A 103 6.73 -4.43 1.95
C GLY A 103 6.22 -5.20 0.73
N LYS A 104 5.12 -4.74 0.12
CA LYS A 104 4.57 -5.35 -1.09
C LYS A 104 5.41 -5.06 -2.33
N LEU A 105 5.90 -3.83 -2.48
CA LEU A 105 6.79 -3.46 -3.60
C LEU A 105 8.15 -4.17 -3.52
N GLY A 106 8.66 -4.40 -2.32
CA GLY A 106 9.89 -5.17 -2.10
C GLY A 106 9.66 -6.68 -1.98
N GLN A 107 8.45 -7.18 -2.23
CA GLN A 107 8.15 -8.60 -2.09
C GLN A 107 8.87 -9.38 -3.21
N ARG A 108 9.64 -10.40 -2.82
CA ARG A 108 10.27 -11.33 -3.78
C ARG A 108 9.19 -12.00 -4.63
N GLU A 109 9.39 -12.06 -5.94
CA GLU A 109 8.45 -12.69 -6.88
C GLU A 109 8.32 -14.19 -6.62
N ASN A 110 9.45 -14.85 -6.40
CA ASN A 110 9.52 -16.27 -6.06
C ASN A 110 9.63 -16.45 -4.55
N GLN A 111 8.48 -16.54 -3.87
CA GLN A 111 8.44 -16.96 -2.47
C GLN A 111 8.28 -18.48 -2.37
N SER A 112 8.97 -19.09 -1.41
CA SER A 112 8.74 -20.48 -1.09
C SER A 112 7.32 -20.69 -0.59
N LYS A 113 6.66 -21.69 -1.16
CA LYS A 113 5.28 -22.09 -0.89
C LYS A 113 5.30 -23.35 -0.04
N THR A 114 4.35 -23.43 0.87
CA THR A 114 4.16 -24.61 1.72
C THR A 114 2.84 -25.25 1.36
N THR A 115 2.89 -26.51 0.95
CA THR A 115 1.70 -27.30 0.58
C THR A 115 1.60 -28.51 1.49
N ILE A 116 0.40 -28.74 2.03
CA ILE A 116 0.09 -29.93 2.81
C ILE A 116 -0.40 -30.99 1.83
N VAL A 117 0.25 -32.15 1.82
CA VAL A 117 0.00 -33.24 0.90
C VAL A 117 -0.48 -34.45 1.68
N ASN A 118 -1.67 -34.93 1.35
CA ASN A 118 -2.28 -36.12 1.97
C ASN A 118 -2.30 -37.34 1.04
N GLU A 119 -2.00 -37.14 -0.25
CA GLU A 119 -2.05 -38.20 -1.26
C GLU A 119 -0.67 -38.35 -1.91
N PRO A 120 -0.17 -39.59 -2.06
CA PRO A 120 1.11 -39.84 -2.72
C PRO A 120 1.20 -39.27 -4.13
N ALA A 121 0.10 -39.29 -4.89
CA ALA A 121 0.06 -38.76 -6.26
C ALA A 121 0.41 -37.26 -6.32
N GLN A 122 -0.10 -36.46 -5.39
CA GLN A 122 0.21 -35.03 -5.31
C GLN A 122 1.68 -34.79 -4.93
N PHE A 123 2.23 -35.64 -4.06
CA PHE A 123 3.64 -35.57 -3.69
C PHE A 123 4.56 -35.85 -4.88
N PHE A 124 4.31 -36.94 -5.61
CA PHE A 124 5.07 -37.28 -6.81
C PHE A 124 4.90 -36.25 -7.92
N ALA A 125 3.71 -35.64 -8.06
CA ALA A 125 3.50 -34.54 -9.00
C ALA A 125 4.39 -33.33 -8.67
N LEU A 126 4.57 -32.98 -7.40
CA LEU A 126 5.47 -31.90 -6.98
C LEU A 126 6.94 -32.23 -7.27
N LEU A 127 7.38 -33.47 -6.99
CA LEU A 127 8.76 -33.91 -7.22
C LEU A 127 9.13 -34.01 -8.71
N THR A 128 8.18 -34.42 -9.55
CA THR A 128 8.41 -34.63 -10.99
C THR A 128 8.20 -33.36 -11.82
N ASN A 129 7.66 -32.29 -11.23
CA ASN A 129 7.44 -31.04 -11.94
C ASN A 129 8.78 -30.35 -12.24
N PRO A 130 9.16 -30.17 -13.52
CA PRO A 130 10.46 -29.60 -13.88
C PRO A 130 10.59 -28.13 -13.48
N THR A 131 9.48 -27.42 -13.31
CA THR A 131 9.43 -25.97 -12.97
C THR A 131 9.54 -25.70 -11.48
N ILE A 132 9.51 -26.74 -10.64
CA ILE A 132 9.49 -26.63 -9.19
C ILE A 132 10.80 -27.18 -8.60
N ASN A 133 11.30 -26.52 -7.58
CA ASN A 133 12.36 -26.99 -6.70
C ASN A 133 11.76 -27.32 -5.34
N VAL A 134 11.91 -28.56 -4.86
CA VAL A 134 11.43 -28.97 -3.54
C VAL A 134 12.54 -28.77 -2.52
N ASN A 135 12.31 -27.89 -1.56
CA ASN A 135 13.31 -27.48 -0.57
C ASN A 135 13.31 -28.40 0.65
N THR A 136 12.13 -28.76 1.16
CA THR A 136 12.01 -29.55 2.40
C THR A 136 10.71 -30.34 2.40
N VAL A 137 10.77 -31.58 2.90
CA VAL A 137 9.61 -32.45 3.11
C VAL A 137 9.61 -32.87 4.56
N GLN A 138 8.52 -32.58 5.28
CA GLN A 138 8.34 -32.95 6.68
C GLN A 138 7.12 -33.86 6.82
N THR A 139 7.29 -35.00 7.49
CA THR A 139 6.18 -35.87 7.87
C THR A 139 5.58 -35.37 9.17
N ILE A 140 4.32 -34.95 9.15
CA ILE A 140 3.60 -34.56 10.38
C ILE A 140 2.90 -35.77 10.99
N ASN A 141 2.37 -36.64 10.13
CA ASN A 141 1.59 -37.83 10.49
C ASN A 141 1.84 -38.94 9.46
N GLU A 142 1.28 -40.13 9.69
CA GLU A 142 1.39 -41.28 8.76
C GLU A 142 0.84 -40.98 7.35
N ASN A 143 -0.14 -40.08 7.25
CA ASN A 143 -0.83 -39.76 5.99
C ASN A 143 -0.63 -38.31 5.53
N THR A 144 0.21 -37.51 6.20
CA THR A 144 0.32 -36.07 5.92
C THR A 144 1.77 -35.61 5.85
N LEU A 145 2.12 -35.03 4.70
CA LEU A 145 3.40 -34.40 4.43
C LEU A 145 3.22 -32.88 4.32
N VAL A 146 4.17 -32.12 4.86
CA VAL A 146 4.31 -30.69 4.62
C VAL A 146 5.51 -30.50 3.70
N VAL A 147 5.24 -30.02 2.49
CA VAL A 147 6.26 -29.84 1.45
C VAL A 147 6.48 -28.34 1.23
N ASN A 148 7.70 -27.88 1.46
CA ASN A 148 8.13 -26.54 1.08
C ASN A 148 8.82 -26.60 -0.28
N TRP A 149 8.41 -25.72 -1.19
CA TRP A 149 8.91 -25.69 -2.56
C TRP A 149 8.90 -24.28 -3.13
N GLU A 150 9.70 -24.03 -4.15
CA GLU A 150 9.76 -22.75 -4.86
C GLU A 150 9.81 -23.01 -6.37
N HIS A 151 9.55 -22.00 -7.20
CA HIS A 151 9.76 -22.16 -8.64
C HIS A 151 11.25 -22.08 -8.94
N LYS A 152 11.73 -22.80 -9.95
CA LYS A 152 13.10 -22.61 -10.43
C LYS A 152 13.21 -21.25 -11.09
N GLU A 153 14.31 -20.54 -10.86
CA GLU A 153 14.60 -19.32 -11.59
C GLU A 153 14.81 -19.67 -13.07
N PRO A 154 14.21 -18.89 -14.00
CA PRO A 154 14.51 -19.06 -15.41
C PRO A 154 15.99 -18.76 -15.66
N CYS A 155 16.67 -19.68 -16.36
CA CYS A 155 18.07 -19.54 -16.75
C CYS A 155 18.31 -18.34 -17.69
#